data_AF-A0A1V1P3Q1-F1
#
_entry.id   AF-A0A1V1P3Q1-F1
#
_cell.length_a   1.000
_cell.length_b   1.000
_cell.length_c   1.000
_cell.angle_alpha   90.00
_cell.angle_beta   90.00
_cell.angle_gamma   90.00
#
_symmetry.space_group_name_H-M   'P 1'
#
loop_
_entity.id
_entity.type
_entity.pdbx_description
1 polymer ?
#
loop_
_entity_poly.entity_id
_entity_poly.type
_entity_poly.pdbx_seq_one_letter_code
_entity_poly.pdbx_strand_id
1 'polypeptide(L)'
;MDYDKMKKLEVISWNPFTGCKKISPACKNCYAEGLSLKLHKWGTAGYENKFKFTVHHDRLKKAAPLKRKKPTLYFINNMSDTFHEDANEQSIDKIFNIVEQAQWHNFYMLTKRSCRMKEYFENRVVPDNLWLEVTVEDKKFGLARLKDLQVIETGKKCACFWRPVERCVIR
;
A
#
# COMPACT_ATOMS: atom_id res chain seq x y z
N MET A 1 1.03 -17.90 5.39
CA MET A 1 1.71 -18.26 4.11
C MET A 1 3.14 -17.77 4.18
N ASP A 2 4.10 -18.63 3.89
CA ASP A 2 5.53 -18.31 3.89
C ASP A 2 5.89 -17.35 2.74
N TYR A 3 6.87 -16.48 2.98
CA TYR A 3 7.34 -15.45 2.04
C TYR A 3 7.81 -16.06 0.70
N ASP A 4 8.40 -17.26 0.72
CA ASP A 4 8.85 -17.94 -0.51
C ASP A 4 7.71 -18.51 -1.36
N LYS A 5 6.56 -18.85 -0.74
CA LYS A 5 5.35 -19.18 -1.49
C LYS A 5 4.72 -17.93 -2.11
N MET A 6 4.86 -16.78 -1.45
CA MET A 6 4.37 -15.49 -1.95
C MET A 6 5.06 -15.07 -3.26
N LYS A 7 6.39 -15.25 -3.36
CA LYS A 7 7.18 -14.88 -4.55
C LYS A 7 6.76 -15.59 -5.85
N LYS A 8 6.08 -16.73 -5.74
CA LYS A 8 5.62 -17.52 -6.90
C LYS A 8 4.26 -17.07 -7.44
N LEU A 9 3.59 -16.15 -6.73
CA LEU A 9 2.29 -15.62 -7.15
C LEU A 9 2.47 -14.50 -8.18
N GLU A 10 1.50 -14.40 -9.08
CA GLU A 10 1.34 -13.26 -9.96
C GLU A 10 1.08 -12.00 -9.13
N VAL A 11 1.84 -10.94 -9.39
CA VAL A 11 1.69 -9.64 -8.72
C VAL A 11 0.82 -8.72 -9.56
N ILE A 12 -0.29 -8.25 -8.99
CA ILE A 12 -1.21 -7.33 -9.64
C ILE A 12 -1.37 -6.08 -8.76
N SER A 13 -1.36 -4.90 -9.38
CA SER A 13 -1.70 -3.67 -8.66
C SER A 13 -3.22 -3.50 -8.60
N TRP A 14 -3.75 -3.26 -7.41
CA TRP A 14 -5.12 -2.80 -7.21
C TRP A 14 -5.02 -1.45 -6.53
N ASN A 15 -5.33 -0.34 -7.22
CA ASN A 15 -5.12 1.02 -6.72
C ASN A 15 -6.47 1.71 -6.38
N PRO A 16 -7.06 1.50 -5.19
CA PRO A 16 -8.23 2.24 -4.73
C PRO A 16 -8.01 3.75 -4.68
N PHE A 17 -6.78 4.18 -4.39
CA PHE A 17 -6.37 5.58 -4.39
C PHE A 17 -5.31 5.81 -5.46
N THR A 18 -5.26 7.02 -6.02
CA THR A 18 -4.14 7.50 -6.85
C THR A 18 -3.65 8.86 -6.37
N GLY A 19 -2.41 9.19 -6.69
CA GLY A 19 -1.80 10.45 -6.26
C GLY A 19 -1.31 10.39 -4.82
N CYS A 20 -0.45 11.33 -4.46
CA CYS A 20 0.16 11.42 -3.13
C CYS A 20 0.79 12.79 -2.90
N LYS A 21 0.97 13.16 -1.64
CA LYS A 21 1.82 14.29 -1.21
C LYS A 21 3.21 13.82 -0.82
N LYS A 22 4.24 14.55 -1.25
CA LYS A 22 5.65 14.23 -0.92
C LYS A 22 5.94 14.61 0.54
N ILE A 23 6.54 13.69 1.30
CA ILE A 23 6.83 13.89 2.74
C ILE A 23 8.28 13.59 3.16
N SER A 24 9.14 13.17 2.21
CA SER A 24 10.54 12.80 2.49
C SER A 24 11.42 12.97 1.25
N PRO A 25 12.76 13.02 1.40
CA PRO A 25 13.69 13.07 0.27
C PRO A 25 13.52 11.91 -0.72
N ALA A 26 13.08 10.73 -0.25
CA ALA A 26 12.77 9.58 -1.11
C ALA A 26 11.65 9.84 -2.12
N CYS A 27 10.84 10.89 -1.93
CA CYS A 27 9.81 11.29 -2.87
C CYS A 27 10.34 12.14 -4.05
N LYS A 28 11.61 12.55 -4.04
CA LYS A 28 12.18 13.43 -5.08
C LYS A 28 12.04 12.81 -6.49
N ASN A 29 12.33 11.52 -6.62
CA ASN A 29 12.26 10.76 -7.88
C ASN A 29 11.09 9.75 -7.86
N CYS A 30 9.92 10.19 -7.41
CA CYS A 30 8.75 9.32 -7.30
C CYS A 30 8.27 8.84 -8.69
N TYR A 31 8.39 7.55 -8.96
CA TYR A 31 7.94 6.98 -10.24
C TYR A 31 6.43 7.17 -10.47
N ALA A 32 5.62 7.08 -9.41
CA ALA A 32 4.16 7.19 -9.48
C ALA A 32 3.72 8.59 -9.92
N GLU A 33 4.46 9.64 -9.56
CA GLU A 33 4.22 11.01 -10.03
C GLU A 33 4.48 11.12 -11.54
N GLY A 34 5.66 10.69 -11.98
CA GLY A 34 6.01 10.72 -13.41
C GLY A 34 5.07 9.87 -14.27
N LEU A 35 4.70 8.69 -13.79
CA LEU A 35 3.75 7.81 -14.47
C LEU A 35 2.34 8.40 -14.49
N SER A 36 1.87 8.97 -13.37
CA SER A 36 0.55 9.61 -13.32
C SER A 36 0.41 10.76 -14.32
N LEU A 37 1.45 11.58 -14.48
CA LEU A 37 1.47 12.64 -15.50
C LEU A 37 1.38 12.09 -16.93
N LYS A 38 2.00 10.93 -17.21
CA LYS A 38 1.89 10.25 -18.52
C LYS A 38 0.48 9.69 -18.73
N LEU A 39 -0.06 8.98 -17.73
CA LEU A 39 -1.41 8.39 -17.79
C LEU A 39 -2.49 9.45 -17.98
N HIS A 40 -2.33 10.62 -17.35
CA HIS A 40 -3.17 11.78 -17.59
C HIS A 40 -3.12 12.22 -19.06
N LYS A 41 -1.91 12.38 -19.62
CA LYS A 41 -1.72 12.76 -21.04
C LYS A 41 -2.33 11.73 -22.00
N TRP A 42 -2.35 10.45 -21.63
CA TRP A 42 -2.95 9.38 -22.43
C TRP A 42 -4.46 9.24 -22.21
N GLY A 43 -5.10 10.06 -21.39
CA GLY A 43 -6.53 9.96 -21.11
C GLY A 43 -6.92 8.68 -20.36
N THR A 44 -6.00 8.11 -19.56
CA THR A 44 -6.30 6.90 -18.79
C THR A 44 -7.26 7.21 -17.64
N ALA A 45 -8.36 6.45 -17.55
CA ALA A 45 -9.38 6.62 -16.53
C ALA A 45 -8.82 6.55 -15.10
N GLY A 46 -9.20 7.52 -14.26
CA GLY A 46 -8.76 7.67 -12.88
C GLY A 46 -7.41 8.38 -12.71
N TYR A 47 -6.91 9.04 -13.76
CA TYR A 47 -5.73 9.92 -13.74
C TYR A 47 -6.04 11.33 -14.26
N GLU A 48 -7.32 11.71 -14.32
CA GLU A 48 -7.79 13.05 -14.70
C GLU A 48 -7.16 14.11 -13.80
N ASN A 49 -7.01 13.79 -12.51
CA ASN A 49 -6.43 14.67 -11.49
C ASN A 49 -4.88 14.61 -11.40
N LYS A 50 -4.20 14.02 -12.39
CA LYS A 50 -2.73 13.85 -12.37
C LYS A 50 -2.30 13.20 -11.06
N PHE A 51 -1.32 13.77 -10.36
CA PHE A 51 -0.79 13.23 -9.11
C PHE A 51 -1.47 13.75 -7.84
N LYS A 52 -2.57 14.52 -7.97
CA LYS A 52 -3.37 14.93 -6.80
C LYS A 52 -4.04 13.71 -6.19
N PHE A 53 -3.94 13.58 -4.87
CA PHE A 53 -4.56 12.47 -4.14
C PHE A 53 -6.06 12.40 -4.47
N THR A 54 -6.51 11.22 -4.87
CA THR A 54 -7.87 10.95 -5.33
C THR A 54 -8.31 9.58 -4.83
N VAL A 55 -9.48 9.54 -4.20
CA VAL A 55 -10.16 8.29 -3.82
C VAL A 55 -11.07 7.83 -4.97
N HIS A 56 -10.86 6.61 -5.48
CA HIS A 56 -11.68 6.04 -6.54
C HIS A 56 -12.79 5.18 -5.95
N HIS A 57 -13.92 5.81 -5.63
CA HIS A 57 -15.08 5.11 -5.08
C HIS A 57 -15.62 4.02 -6.03
N ASP A 58 -15.48 4.18 -7.34
CA ASP A 58 -15.86 3.16 -8.31
C ASP A 58 -14.96 1.92 -8.19
N ARG A 59 -13.65 2.07 -7.94
CA ARG A 59 -12.70 0.96 -7.74
C ARG A 59 -12.97 0.21 -6.43
N LEU A 60 -13.33 0.95 -5.37
CA LEU A 60 -13.79 0.37 -4.11
C LEU A 60 -15.09 -0.41 -4.30
N LYS A 61 -16.09 0.17 -4.98
CA LYS A 61 -17.38 -0.49 -5.27
C LYS A 61 -17.22 -1.72 -6.17
N LYS A 62 -16.33 -1.65 -7.17
CA LYS A 62 -16.05 -2.77 -8.07
C LYS A 62 -15.39 -3.95 -7.36
N ALA A 63 -14.65 -3.70 -6.26
CA ALA A 63 -13.96 -4.67 -5.44
C ALA A 63 -13.29 -5.78 -6.26
N ALA A 64 -12.45 -5.37 -7.23
CA ALA A 64 -11.84 -6.27 -8.20
C ALA A 64 -11.17 -7.53 -7.58
N PRO A 65 -10.51 -7.46 -6.40
CA PRO A 65 -9.97 -8.65 -5.75
C PRO A 65 -11.02 -9.73 -5.45
N LEU A 66 -12.25 -9.36 -5.07
CA LEU A 66 -13.31 -10.34 -4.77
C LEU A 66 -13.81 -11.10 -6.01
N LYS A 67 -13.59 -10.55 -7.20
CA LYS A 67 -14.06 -11.15 -8.46
C LYS A 67 -13.04 -12.09 -9.08
N ARG A 68 -11.76 -11.98 -8.72
CA ARG A 68 -10.70 -12.79 -9.29
C ARG A 68 -10.62 -14.13 -8.57
N LYS A 69 -10.81 -15.23 -9.30
CA LYS A 69 -10.71 -16.59 -8.72
C LYS A 69 -9.27 -17.08 -8.54
N LYS A 70 -8.35 -16.67 -9.43
CA LYS A 70 -6.94 -17.12 -9.42
C LYS A 70 -6.19 -16.48 -8.23
N PRO A 71 -5.59 -17.27 -7.31
CA PRO A 71 -4.77 -16.73 -6.23
C PRO A 71 -3.71 -15.74 -6.74
N THR A 72 -3.65 -14.57 -6.13
CA THR A 72 -2.89 -13.41 -6.62
C THR A 72 -2.28 -12.67 -5.43
N LEU A 73 -1.10 -12.08 -5.65
CA LEU A 73 -0.51 -11.11 -4.72
C LEU A 73 -0.86 -9.69 -5.17
N TYR A 74 -1.63 -8.98 -4.37
CA TYR A 74 -2.07 -7.62 -4.68
C TYR A 74 -1.17 -6.56 -4.04
N PHE A 75 -0.70 -5.61 -4.84
CA PHE A 75 -0.12 -4.36 -4.34
C PHE A 75 -1.22 -3.29 -4.28
N ILE A 76 -1.62 -2.89 -3.06
CA ILE A 76 -2.78 -2.00 -2.84
C ILE A 76 -2.52 -0.55 -3.25
N ASN A 77 -1.29 -0.06 -3.09
CA ASN A 77 -1.00 1.36 -3.21
C ASN A 77 0.22 1.62 -4.09
N ASN A 78 0.27 0.98 -5.25
CA ASN A 78 1.31 1.21 -6.25
C ASN A 78 1.33 2.68 -6.71
N MET A 79 0.15 3.30 -6.85
CA MET A 79 0.01 4.66 -7.38
C MET A 79 -0.36 5.70 -6.33
N SER A 80 -0.23 5.37 -5.04
CA SER A 80 -0.69 6.21 -3.91
C SER A 80 -0.06 5.78 -2.57
N ASP A 81 -0.51 6.37 -1.48
CA ASP A 81 -0.26 5.89 -0.12
C ASP A 81 -1.61 5.67 0.57
N THR A 82 -1.88 4.46 1.04
CA THR A 82 -3.17 4.12 1.70
C THR A 82 -3.45 5.03 2.90
N PHE A 83 -2.40 5.42 3.62
CA PHE A 83 -2.49 6.26 4.81
C PHE A 83 -2.26 7.74 4.50
N HIS A 84 -2.61 8.21 3.30
CA HIS A 84 -2.58 9.63 2.96
C HIS A 84 -3.41 10.46 3.96
N GLU A 85 -3.00 11.70 4.23
CA GLU A 85 -3.68 12.58 5.19
C GLU A 85 -5.17 12.80 4.85
N ASP A 86 -5.45 12.94 3.55
CA ASP A 86 -6.80 13.10 2.98
C ASP A 86 -7.59 11.78 2.82
N ALA A 87 -7.00 10.62 3.14
CA ALA A 87 -7.71 9.34 3.08
C ALA A 87 -8.57 9.17 4.34
N ASN A 88 -9.89 9.37 4.24
CA ASN A 88 -10.78 9.16 5.37
C ASN A 88 -10.78 7.68 5.83
N GLU A 89 -11.04 7.46 7.12
CA GLU A 89 -11.03 6.11 7.69
C GLU A 89 -12.03 5.19 7.01
N GLN A 90 -13.21 5.69 6.63
CA GLN A 90 -14.23 4.86 5.97
C GLN A 90 -13.75 4.31 4.62
N SER A 91 -12.88 5.01 3.90
CA SER A 91 -12.29 4.51 2.65
C SER A 91 -11.20 3.48 2.93
N ILE A 92 -10.43 3.65 4.00
CA ILE A 92 -9.41 2.67 4.42
C ILE A 92 -10.10 1.40 4.94
N ASP A 93 -11.15 1.52 5.75
CA ASP A 93 -11.98 0.41 6.23
C ASP A 93 -12.55 -0.39 5.05
N LYS A 94 -13.05 0.27 4.00
CA LYS A 94 -13.52 -0.42 2.77
C LYS A 94 -12.41 -1.22 2.09
N ILE A 95 -11.18 -0.73 2.07
CA ILE A 95 -10.04 -1.48 1.52
C ILE A 95 -9.82 -2.73 2.35
N PHE A 96 -9.72 -2.61 3.68
CA PHE A 96 -9.40 -3.74 4.54
C PHE A 96 -10.55 -4.74 4.67
N ASN A 97 -11.82 -4.31 4.59
CA ASN A 97 -12.96 -5.22 4.47
C ASN A 97 -12.89 -6.08 3.19
N ILE A 98 -12.42 -5.51 2.06
CA ILE A 98 -12.23 -6.27 0.81
C ILE A 98 -11.06 -7.25 0.97
N VAL A 99 -9.98 -6.82 1.59
CA VAL A 99 -8.81 -7.67 1.88
C VAL A 99 -9.23 -8.86 2.73
N GLU A 100 -9.95 -8.62 3.82
CA GLU A 100 -10.44 -9.65 4.74
C GLU A 100 -11.43 -10.62 4.07
N GLN A 101 -12.27 -10.17 3.14
CA GLN A 101 -13.15 -11.07 2.40
C GLN A 101 -12.40 -11.94 1.37
N ALA A 102 -11.33 -11.41 0.77
CA ALA A 102 -10.55 -12.07 -0.28
C ALA A 102 -9.46 -13.01 0.27
N GLN A 103 -9.82 -13.96 1.15
CA GLN A 103 -8.86 -14.82 1.86
C GLN A 103 -8.01 -15.73 0.95
N TRP A 104 -8.44 -15.98 -0.29
CA TRP A 104 -7.67 -16.73 -1.30
C TRP A 104 -6.62 -15.87 -2.03
N HIS A 105 -6.51 -14.59 -1.67
CA HIS A 105 -5.49 -13.66 -2.12
C HIS A 105 -4.59 -13.24 -0.97
N ASN A 106 -3.40 -12.77 -1.31
CA ASN A 106 -2.54 -12.07 -0.37
C ASN A 106 -2.37 -10.64 -0.84
N PHE A 107 -2.21 -9.74 0.11
CA PHE A 107 -2.10 -8.31 -0.15
C PHE A 107 -0.86 -7.79 0.52
N TYR A 108 -0.24 -6.79 -0.08
CA TYR A 108 0.77 -6.00 0.59
C TYR A 108 0.59 -4.52 0.26
N MET A 109 1.05 -3.70 1.17
CA MET A 109 1.05 -2.25 1.02
C MET A 109 2.33 -1.66 1.57
N LEU A 110 2.76 -0.54 1.01
CA LEU A 110 4.01 0.12 1.38
C LEU A 110 3.75 1.60 1.68
N THR A 111 3.90 2.02 2.93
CA THR A 111 3.63 3.40 3.34
C THR A 111 4.88 4.15 3.81
N LYS A 112 4.88 5.48 3.67
CA LYS A 112 5.82 6.38 4.37
C LYS A 112 5.18 7.08 5.57
N ARG A 113 3.88 6.89 5.78
CA ARG A 113 3.05 7.51 6.83
C ARG A 113 2.76 6.50 7.93
N SER A 114 3.83 5.91 8.48
CA SER A 114 3.76 4.85 9.49
C SER A 114 3.05 5.29 10.77
N CYS A 115 3.15 6.56 11.16
CA CYS A 115 2.48 7.09 12.35
C CYS A 115 0.96 6.94 12.23
N ARG A 116 0.38 7.38 11.11
CA ARG A 116 -1.07 7.22 10.84
C ARG A 116 -1.45 5.75 10.68
N MET A 117 -0.59 4.92 10.08
CA MET A 117 -0.82 3.47 10.00
C MET A 117 -0.93 2.86 11.39
N LYS A 118 0.00 3.19 12.28
CA LYS A 118 0.01 2.74 13.68
C LYS A 118 -1.27 3.18 14.38
N GLU A 119 -1.57 4.48 14.38
CA GLU A 119 -2.79 5.05 14.99
C GLU A 119 -4.07 4.36 14.47
N TYR A 120 -4.15 4.11 13.17
CA TYR A 120 -5.30 3.43 12.56
C TYR A 120 -5.49 2.00 13.09
N PHE A 121 -4.39 1.27 13.31
CA PHE A 121 -4.39 -0.10 13.83
C PHE A 121 -4.34 -0.21 15.36
N GLU A 122 -4.34 0.90 16.12
CA GLU A 122 -4.48 0.84 17.58
C GLU A 122 -5.82 0.24 18.00
N ASN A 123 -6.87 0.47 17.21
CA ASN A 123 -8.23 0.02 17.48
C ASN A 123 -8.78 -0.98 16.43
N ARG A 124 -7.91 -1.49 15.55
CA ARG A 124 -8.31 -2.36 14.43
C ARG A 124 -7.33 -3.51 14.26
N VAL A 125 -7.86 -4.69 14.01
CA VAL A 125 -7.05 -5.88 13.73
C VAL A 125 -6.53 -5.80 12.29
N VAL A 126 -5.25 -6.15 12.09
CA VAL A 126 -4.66 -6.28 10.76
C VAL A 126 -5.18 -7.57 10.11
N PRO A 127 -5.78 -7.53 8.90
CA PRO A 127 -6.24 -8.75 8.24
C PRO A 127 -5.12 -9.78 8.06
N ASP A 128 -5.43 -11.05 8.31
CA ASP A 128 -4.44 -12.14 8.28
C ASP A 128 -3.74 -12.29 6.93
N ASN A 129 -4.37 -11.89 5.83
CA ASN A 129 -3.83 -11.96 4.48
C ASN A 129 -3.17 -10.66 3.98
N LEU A 130 -2.96 -9.68 4.87
CA LEU A 130 -2.30 -8.41 4.58
C LEU A 130 -0.87 -8.38 5.13
N TRP A 131 0.06 -7.92 4.30
CA TRP A 131 1.42 -7.57 4.68
C TRP A 131 1.56 -6.06 4.80
N LEU A 132 2.00 -5.59 5.97
CA LEU A 132 2.28 -4.19 6.22
C LEU A 132 3.76 -3.92 5.96
N GLU A 133 4.03 -2.95 5.09
CA GLU A 133 5.39 -2.52 4.79
C GLU A 133 5.60 -1.02 4.98
N VAL A 134 6.81 -0.66 5.40
CA VAL A 134 7.27 0.72 5.46
C VAL A 134 8.48 0.96 4.56
N THR A 135 8.56 2.14 3.95
CA THR A 135 9.79 2.53 3.24
C THR A 135 10.85 2.99 4.22
N VAL A 136 12.07 2.44 4.09
CA VAL A 136 13.25 2.84 4.86
C VAL A 136 14.32 3.37 3.90
N GLU A 137 14.32 4.67 3.65
CA GLU A 137 15.31 5.33 2.77
C GLU A 137 16.61 5.73 3.44
N ASP A 138 16.58 6.06 4.74
CA ASP A 138 17.73 6.50 5.51
C ASP A 138 17.48 6.32 7.01
N LYS A 139 18.50 6.62 7.83
CA LYS A 139 18.39 6.54 9.29
C LYS A 139 17.45 7.58 9.88
N LYS A 140 17.35 8.77 9.28
CA LYS A 140 16.63 9.93 9.83
C LYS A 140 15.12 9.74 9.74
N PHE A 141 14.62 9.30 8.60
CA PHE A 141 13.20 9.10 8.33
C PHE A 141 12.79 7.63 8.47
N GLY A 142 13.65 6.69 8.06
CA GLY A 142 13.30 5.28 7.98
C GLY A 142 13.21 4.57 9.33
N LEU A 143 14.09 4.90 10.29
CA LEU A 143 14.10 4.24 11.61
C LEU A 143 12.83 4.50 12.42
N ALA A 144 12.28 5.71 12.36
CA ALA A 144 11.01 6.02 13.01
C ALA A 144 9.87 5.16 12.47
N ARG A 145 9.83 4.95 11.15
CA ARG A 145 8.80 4.12 10.51
C ARG A 145 8.94 2.64 10.85
N LEU A 146 10.17 2.16 11.01
CA LEU A 146 10.42 0.80 11.45
C LEU A 146 9.90 0.58 12.87
N LYS A 147 10.14 1.54 13.78
CA LYS A 147 9.61 1.49 15.16
C LYS A 147 8.09 1.48 15.19
N ASP A 148 7.45 2.34 14.41
CA ASP A 148 5.99 2.35 14.26
C ASP A 148 5.45 1.01 13.72
N LEU A 149 6.14 0.38 12.76
CA LEU A 149 5.73 -0.92 12.22
C LEU A 149 5.91 -2.05 13.25
N GLN A 150 6.95 -1.99 14.08
CA GLN A 150 7.23 -3.01 15.09
C GLN A 150 6.13 -3.11 16.15
N VAL A 151 5.52 -1.99 16.54
CA VAL A 151 4.49 -1.98 17.60
C VAL A 151 3.10 -2.45 17.15
N ILE A 152 2.81 -2.48 15.85
CA ILE A 152 1.51 -2.95 15.33
C ILE A 152 1.39 -4.47 15.51
N GLU A 153 0.34 -5.00 16.10
CA GLU A 153 0.20 -6.45 16.29
C GLU A 153 -0.12 -7.18 14.97
N THR A 154 0.90 -7.75 14.30
CA THR A 154 0.73 -8.63 13.12
C THR A 154 1.99 -9.45 12.86
N GLY A 155 1.82 -10.69 12.38
CA GLY A 155 2.91 -11.58 11.98
C GLY A 155 3.44 -11.35 10.56
N LYS A 156 2.90 -10.36 9.82
CA LYS A 156 3.23 -10.11 8.41
C LYS A 156 3.76 -8.70 8.19
N LYS A 157 5.00 -8.46 8.65
CA LYS A 157 5.69 -7.18 8.54
C LYS A 157 6.93 -7.27 7.67
N CYS A 158 7.17 -6.27 6.85
CA CYS A 158 8.40 -6.18 6.08
C CYS A 158 8.89 -4.72 5.97
N ALA A 159 10.20 -4.52 6.00
CA ALA A 159 10.79 -3.23 5.64
C ALA A 159 11.32 -3.28 4.21
N CYS A 160 10.97 -2.27 3.42
CA CYS A 160 11.50 -2.07 2.08
C CYS A 160 12.63 -1.04 2.13
N PHE A 161 13.86 -1.51 1.99
CA PHE A 161 15.08 -0.69 2.02
C PHE A 161 15.43 -0.15 0.63
N TRP A 162 15.79 1.13 0.55
CA TRP A 162 16.19 1.76 -0.71
C TRP A 162 17.69 1.47 -1.00
N ARG A 163 17.95 0.41 -1.80
CA ARG A 163 19.24 -0.13 -2.32
C ARG A 163 20.01 -1.14 -1.44
N PRO A 164 20.65 -2.17 -2.05
CA PRO A 164 20.13 -3.04 -3.10
C PRO A 164 19.08 -3.99 -2.50
N VAL A 165 18.10 -4.34 -3.31
CA VAL A 165 16.78 -4.89 -2.95
C VAL A 165 16.86 -6.21 -2.18
N GLU A 166 16.82 -6.15 -0.85
CA GLU A 166 16.29 -7.24 -0.03
C GLU A 166 15.15 -6.69 0.83
N ARG A 167 13.93 -7.19 0.57
CA ARG A 167 12.82 -7.06 1.50
C ARG A 167 13.19 -7.86 2.74
N CYS A 168 13.44 -7.17 3.85
CA CYS A 168 13.79 -7.83 5.10
C CYS A 168 12.49 -8.11 5.86
N VAL A 169 12.17 -9.39 6.06
CA VAL A 169 11.05 -9.81 6.91
C VAL A 169 11.41 -9.46 8.34
N ILE A 170 10.58 -8.64 8.98
CA ILE A 170 10.78 -8.26 10.38
C ILE A 170 10.04 -9.31 11.20
N ARG A 171 10.80 -10.11 11.95
CA ARG A 171 10.25 -11.03 12.96
C ARG A 171 9.93 -10.29 14.24
#